data_AF-A0A9E7L2S7-F1
#
_entry.id   AF-A0A9E7L2S7-F1
#
_cell.length_a   1.000
_cell.length_b   1.000
_cell.length_c   1.000
_cell.angle_alpha   90.00
_cell.angle_beta   90.00
_cell.angle_gamma   90.00
#
_symmetry.space_group_name_H-M   'P 1'
#
loop_
_entity.id
_entity.type
_entity.pdbx_description
1 polymer ?
#
loop_
_entity_poly.entity_id
_entity_poly.type
_entity_poly.pdbx_seq_one_letter_code
_entity_poly.pdbx_strand_id
1 'polypeptide(L)'
;MSRSRGRRGELPPSQETIEKLEKMVDACNFYEAQQMYKSLSARYAASEKHAEALDILQSGALIQLKHGQITCGAELAVLFVETLVKGKYSYNEETLDRVRKMYEGFPNIPIPEHLDDDDDMQKLSEALVAAKVRVEGCLSFLRAAIKWSSEFGAPKTGSPQLHNMLAEYLYSESPEVDMTKVSSHFVRGNDPEKFASVLVNFMGKCYPGEDDMAIARAVMLYLSQGNLRDANNLMDELNKQLEHKQLELPDSDLIQFIKYLLQALERDSFPLFKILRQKYKTSIDRESLFDGLLDEIAEKFYGIRRSGLPDIFGDLLRFQQYDNNINVYQKQLNKKSHMQSSAPPYDVSAGFIAKVVFHSSATNQLAVSFPFFLFSESVHVHFQMDCLFWMRKCPKFERVSPLLAGDKDEPKSLSSVAK
;
A
#
# COMPACT_ATOMS: atom_id res chain seq x y z
N MET A 1 -50.96 29.23 9.68
CA MET A 1 -51.40 27.81 9.73
C MET A 1 -50.17 26.93 9.73
N SER A 2 -49.92 26.17 10.80
CA SER A 2 -48.81 25.19 10.82
C SER A 2 -49.20 23.98 9.97
N ARG A 3 -48.41 23.63 8.95
CA ARG A 3 -48.60 22.39 8.21
C ARG A 3 -48.12 21.23 9.07
N SER A 4 -49.06 20.46 9.63
CA SER A 4 -48.76 19.16 10.22
C SER A 4 -48.05 18.29 9.18
N ARG A 5 -46.82 17.84 9.47
CA ARG A 5 -46.19 16.75 8.70
C ARG A 5 -47.15 15.56 8.77
N GLY A 6 -47.64 15.11 7.62
CA GLY A 6 -48.63 14.03 7.55
C GLY A 6 -48.14 12.79 8.29
N ARG A 7 -49.05 12.11 8.99
CA ARG A 7 -48.75 10.85 9.69
C ARG A 7 -48.14 9.87 8.67
N ARG A 8 -46.83 9.65 8.78
CA ARG A 8 -46.18 8.51 8.13
C ARG A 8 -46.85 7.27 8.72
N GLY A 9 -47.28 6.34 7.86
CA GLY A 9 -47.94 5.11 8.30
C GLY A 9 -47.06 4.37 9.32
N GLU A 10 -47.73 3.69 10.25
CA GLU A 10 -47.10 2.93 11.33
C GLU A 10 -45.98 2.03 10.77
N LEU A 11 -44.83 2.04 11.44
CA LEU A 11 -43.71 1.21 11.02
C LEU A 11 -44.02 -0.24 11.40
N PRO A 12 -43.87 -1.20 10.47
CA PRO A 12 -43.99 -2.62 10.81
C PRO A 12 -42.92 -3.02 11.84
N PRO A 13 -42.96 -4.26 12.38
CA PRO A 13 -41.85 -4.82 13.13
C PRO A 13 -40.56 -4.87 12.29
N SER A 14 -39.41 -4.62 12.92
CA SER A 14 -38.09 -4.69 12.26
C SER A 14 -37.83 -6.09 11.70
N GLN A 15 -38.12 -7.13 12.46
CA GLN A 15 -37.93 -8.53 12.06
C GLN A 15 -38.75 -8.90 10.80
N GLU A 16 -40.04 -8.55 10.75
CA GLU A 16 -40.89 -8.78 9.57
C GLU A 16 -40.41 -7.97 8.35
N THR A 17 -39.80 -6.80 8.60
CA THR A 17 -39.18 -5.98 7.56
C THR A 17 -37.93 -6.67 6.99
N ILE A 18 -37.05 -7.14 7.87
CA ILE A 18 -35.81 -7.86 7.55
C ILE A 18 -36.13 -9.09 6.68
N GLU A 19 -37.00 -9.98 7.16
CA GLU A 19 -37.34 -11.22 6.44
C GLU A 19 -37.91 -11.00 5.04
N LYS A 20 -38.60 -9.88 4.81
CA LYS A 20 -39.10 -9.51 3.48
C LYS A 20 -37.99 -9.03 2.56
N LEU A 21 -37.06 -8.22 3.08
CA LEU A 21 -35.92 -7.71 2.32
C LEU A 21 -34.89 -8.79 2.03
N GLU A 22 -34.66 -9.71 2.97
CA GLU A 22 -33.80 -10.88 2.76
C GLU A 22 -34.32 -11.75 1.61
N LYS A 23 -35.63 -12.05 1.60
CA LYS A 23 -36.28 -12.77 0.49
C LYS A 23 -36.18 -12.03 -0.86
N MET A 24 -36.12 -10.70 -0.88
CA MET A 24 -35.89 -9.95 -2.12
C MET A 24 -34.46 -10.12 -2.63
N VAL A 25 -33.47 -10.12 -1.74
CA VAL A 25 -32.06 -10.36 -2.06
C VAL A 25 -31.84 -11.80 -2.52
N ASP A 26 -32.41 -12.79 -1.83
CA ASP A 26 -32.35 -14.21 -2.23
C ASP A 26 -33.06 -14.48 -3.56
N ALA A 27 -34.02 -13.63 -3.95
CA ALA A 27 -34.64 -13.62 -5.28
C ALA A 27 -33.87 -12.76 -6.32
N CYS A 28 -32.60 -12.42 -6.03
CA CYS A 28 -31.69 -11.63 -6.87
C CYS A 28 -32.13 -10.18 -7.19
N ASN A 29 -33.10 -9.61 -6.47
CA ASN A 29 -33.56 -8.21 -6.66
C ASN A 29 -32.68 -7.25 -5.85
N PHE A 30 -31.36 -7.30 -6.08
CA PHE A 30 -30.34 -6.66 -5.24
C PHE A 30 -30.50 -5.14 -5.15
N TYR A 31 -30.83 -4.48 -6.27
CA TYR A 31 -30.95 -3.02 -6.35
C TYR A 31 -32.22 -2.52 -5.65
N GLU A 32 -33.35 -3.16 -5.90
CA GLU A 32 -34.64 -2.86 -5.28
C GLU A 32 -34.55 -3.07 -3.77
N ALA A 33 -33.95 -4.18 -3.33
CA ALA A 33 -33.68 -4.45 -1.92
C ALA A 33 -32.78 -3.37 -1.31
N GLN A 34 -31.69 -2.96 -1.99
CA GLN A 34 -30.80 -1.89 -1.52
C GLN A 34 -31.55 -0.57 -1.28
N GLN A 35 -32.38 -0.13 -2.23
CA GLN A 35 -33.16 1.11 -2.05
C GLN A 35 -34.17 0.98 -0.91
N MET A 36 -34.75 -0.20 -0.72
CA MET A 36 -35.69 -0.46 0.38
C MET A 36 -34.99 -0.49 1.75
N TYR A 37 -33.82 -1.15 1.89
CA TYR A 37 -33.00 -1.10 3.11
C TYR A 37 -32.69 0.34 3.52
N LYS A 38 -32.22 1.18 2.57
CA LYS A 38 -31.88 2.59 2.80
C LYS A 38 -33.11 3.43 3.17
N SER A 39 -34.21 3.26 2.44
CA SER A 39 -35.46 4.00 2.67
C SER A 39 -36.10 3.65 4.02
N LEU A 40 -36.13 2.37 4.38
CA LEU A 40 -36.72 1.89 5.61
C LEU A 40 -35.87 2.27 6.82
N SER A 41 -34.58 1.96 6.85
CA SER A 41 -33.67 2.36 7.93
C SER A 41 -33.71 3.87 8.20
N ALA A 42 -33.73 4.71 7.15
CA ALA A 42 -33.91 6.15 7.28
C ALA A 42 -35.27 6.55 7.91
N ARG A 43 -36.35 5.80 7.65
CA ARG A 43 -37.65 6.02 8.32
C ARG A 43 -37.63 5.64 9.80
N TYR A 44 -37.00 4.51 10.16
CA TYR A 44 -36.84 4.10 11.56
C TYR A 44 -35.98 5.11 12.33
N ALA A 45 -34.81 5.48 11.81
CA ALA A 45 -33.94 6.49 12.40
C ALA A 45 -34.62 7.88 12.52
N ALA A 46 -35.42 8.29 11.52
CA ALA A 46 -36.21 9.53 11.59
C ALA A 46 -37.44 9.44 12.53
N SER A 47 -37.67 8.28 13.14
CA SER A 47 -38.67 8.03 14.19
C SER A 47 -38.01 7.68 15.53
N GLU A 48 -36.71 8.01 15.69
CA GLU A 48 -35.86 7.75 16.87
C GLU A 48 -35.67 6.26 17.22
N LYS A 49 -36.16 5.36 16.35
CA LYS A 49 -36.02 3.90 16.43
C LYS A 49 -34.66 3.45 15.88
N HIS A 50 -33.59 3.88 16.56
CA HIS A 50 -32.22 3.66 16.08
C HIS A 50 -31.78 2.19 16.20
N ALA A 51 -32.23 1.45 17.22
CA ALA A 51 -31.91 0.03 17.37
C ALA A 51 -32.45 -0.78 16.19
N GLU A 52 -33.74 -0.63 15.89
CA GLU A 52 -34.38 -1.29 14.75
C GLU A 52 -33.75 -0.89 13.40
N ALA A 53 -33.31 0.36 13.26
CA ALA A 53 -32.60 0.83 12.07
C ALA A 53 -31.23 0.14 11.92
N LEU A 54 -30.47 -0.03 13.01
CA LEU A 54 -29.19 -0.74 13.02
C LEU A 54 -29.37 -2.22 12.66
N ASP A 55 -30.41 -2.88 13.17
CA ASP A 55 -30.70 -4.30 12.87
C ASP A 55 -31.01 -4.50 11.38
N ILE A 56 -31.84 -3.62 10.80
CA ILE A 56 -32.16 -3.61 9.36
C ILE A 56 -30.91 -3.38 8.51
N LEU A 57 -30.04 -2.45 8.90
CA LEU A 57 -28.81 -2.13 8.17
C LEU A 57 -27.78 -3.26 8.27
N GLN A 58 -27.65 -3.91 9.42
CA GLN A 58 -26.73 -5.01 9.63
C GLN A 58 -27.14 -6.26 8.85
N SER A 59 -28.42 -6.66 8.90
CA SER A 59 -28.93 -7.76 8.05
C SER A 59 -28.69 -7.46 6.57
N GLY A 60 -29.06 -6.25 6.12
CA GLY A 60 -28.87 -5.84 4.73
C GLY A 60 -27.41 -5.86 4.27
N ALA A 61 -26.49 -5.35 5.09
CA ALA A 61 -25.06 -5.40 4.80
C ALA A 61 -24.56 -6.85 4.65
N LEU A 62 -24.87 -7.71 5.63
CA LEU A 62 -24.44 -9.11 5.65
C LEU A 62 -24.98 -9.91 4.45
N ILE A 63 -26.27 -9.78 4.13
CA ILE A 63 -26.86 -10.56 3.04
C ILE A 63 -26.41 -10.06 1.66
N GLN A 64 -26.23 -8.75 1.45
CA GLN A 64 -25.67 -8.22 0.21
C GLN A 64 -24.23 -8.69 0.01
N LEU A 65 -23.39 -8.65 1.06
CA LEU A 65 -22.01 -9.16 1.02
C LEU A 65 -21.97 -10.67 0.70
N LYS A 66 -22.83 -11.47 1.34
CA LYS A 66 -22.98 -12.91 1.10
C LYS A 66 -23.32 -13.26 -0.36
N HIS A 67 -24.10 -12.41 -1.03
CA HIS A 67 -24.43 -12.53 -2.47
C HIS A 67 -23.42 -11.83 -3.40
N GLY A 68 -22.24 -11.44 -2.90
CA GLY A 68 -21.18 -10.80 -3.68
C GLY A 68 -21.45 -9.34 -4.07
N GLN A 69 -22.52 -8.72 -3.55
CA GLN A 69 -22.92 -7.34 -3.86
C GLN A 69 -22.12 -6.34 -3.00
N ILE A 70 -20.80 -6.28 -3.21
CA ILE A 70 -19.88 -5.63 -2.26
C ILE A 70 -20.10 -4.13 -2.14
N THR A 71 -20.45 -3.44 -3.23
CA THR A 71 -20.82 -2.01 -3.21
C THR A 71 -22.08 -1.76 -2.39
N CYS A 72 -23.10 -2.62 -2.54
CA CYS A 72 -24.35 -2.52 -1.79
C CYS A 72 -24.14 -2.80 -0.29
N GLY A 73 -23.41 -3.88 0.03
CA GLY A 73 -23.08 -4.26 1.40
C GLY A 73 -22.24 -3.22 2.13
N ALA A 74 -21.19 -2.70 1.48
CA ALA A 74 -20.35 -1.63 2.03
C ALA A 74 -21.15 -0.34 2.29
N GLU A 75 -22.02 0.07 1.37
CA GLU A 75 -22.86 1.26 1.55
C GLU A 75 -23.80 1.12 2.78
N LEU A 76 -24.40 -0.06 2.99
CA LEU A 76 -25.23 -0.33 4.17
C LEU A 76 -24.41 -0.38 5.46
N ALA A 77 -23.18 -0.92 5.41
CA ALA A 77 -22.27 -0.96 6.55
C ALA A 77 -21.78 0.45 6.95
N VAL A 78 -21.52 1.35 5.99
CA VAL A 78 -21.25 2.77 6.27
C VAL A 78 -22.48 3.45 6.89
N LEU A 79 -23.68 3.21 6.34
CA LEU A 79 -24.92 3.79 6.87
C LEU A 79 -25.27 3.25 8.28
N PHE A 80 -24.87 2.03 8.61
CA PHE A 80 -24.92 1.49 9.97
C PHE A 80 -24.07 2.33 10.93
N VAL A 81 -22.82 2.63 10.56
CA VAL A 81 -21.94 3.47 11.39
C VAL A 81 -22.48 4.90 11.52
N GLU A 82 -23.00 5.50 10.44
CA GLU A 82 -23.69 6.78 10.55
C GLU A 82 -24.88 6.73 11.51
N THR A 83 -25.57 5.59 11.59
CA THR A 83 -26.71 5.39 12.48
C THR A 83 -26.28 5.22 13.93
N LEU A 84 -25.12 4.60 14.19
CA LEU A 84 -24.47 4.61 15.52
C LEU A 84 -24.18 6.05 15.98
N VAL A 85 -23.58 6.88 15.11
CA VAL A 85 -23.30 8.30 15.39
C VAL A 85 -24.59 9.08 15.65
N LYS A 86 -25.61 8.95 14.79
CA LYS A 86 -26.90 9.65 14.93
C LYS A 86 -27.64 9.23 16.21
N GLY A 87 -27.65 7.94 16.53
CA GLY A 87 -28.23 7.39 17.76
C GLY A 87 -27.36 7.56 19.01
N LYS A 88 -26.15 8.13 18.87
CA LYS A 88 -25.16 8.34 19.95
C LYS A 88 -24.75 7.07 20.69
N TYR A 89 -24.65 5.95 19.97
CA TYR A 89 -24.20 4.68 20.54
C TYR A 89 -22.73 4.76 20.93
N SER A 90 -22.43 4.44 22.19
CA SER A 90 -21.07 4.38 22.69
C SER A 90 -20.29 3.21 22.10
N TYR A 91 -18.99 3.39 21.96
CA TYR A 91 -18.05 2.31 21.67
C TYR A 91 -17.96 1.35 22.87
N ASN A 92 -18.28 0.09 22.65
CA ASN A 92 -18.15 -1.02 23.60
C ASN A 92 -18.03 -2.35 22.83
N GLU A 93 -17.84 -3.48 23.53
CA GLU A 93 -17.69 -4.78 22.86
C GLU A 93 -18.92 -5.23 22.08
N GLU A 94 -20.14 -4.85 22.48
CA GLU A 94 -21.37 -5.19 21.73
C GLU A 94 -21.43 -4.44 20.40
N THR A 95 -21.19 -3.13 20.41
CA THR A 95 -21.19 -2.31 19.18
C THR A 95 -20.00 -2.64 18.29
N LEU A 96 -18.83 -2.95 18.87
CA LEU A 96 -17.67 -3.47 18.15
C LEU A 96 -17.96 -4.84 17.50
N ASP A 97 -18.62 -5.76 18.19
CA ASP A 97 -18.93 -7.09 17.65
C ASP A 97 -19.90 -7.02 16.46
N ARG A 98 -20.84 -6.07 16.45
CA ARG A 98 -21.69 -5.80 15.28
C ARG A 98 -20.88 -5.30 14.07
N VAL A 99 -19.88 -4.45 14.30
CA VAL A 99 -18.94 -3.97 13.26
C VAL A 99 -18.05 -5.12 12.77
N ARG A 100 -17.51 -5.93 13.69
CA ARG A 100 -16.70 -7.13 13.41
C ARG A 100 -17.45 -8.13 12.52
N LYS A 101 -18.71 -8.45 12.86
CA LYS A 101 -19.55 -9.36 12.06
C LYS A 101 -19.76 -8.87 10.61
N MET A 102 -19.93 -7.57 10.41
CA MET A 102 -20.03 -7.03 9.05
C MET A 102 -18.69 -7.05 8.31
N TYR A 103 -17.58 -6.78 9.01
CA TYR A 103 -16.22 -6.92 8.48
C TYR A 103 -15.92 -8.35 8.02
N GLU A 104 -16.26 -9.35 8.83
CA GLU A 104 -16.14 -10.79 8.51
C GLU A 104 -16.99 -11.21 7.30
N GLY A 105 -17.99 -10.41 6.92
CA GLY A 105 -18.79 -10.62 5.70
C GLY A 105 -18.09 -10.17 4.41
N PHE A 106 -17.06 -9.32 4.47
CA PHE A 106 -16.34 -8.90 3.27
C PHE A 106 -15.48 -10.06 2.73
N PRO A 107 -15.58 -10.40 1.43
CA PRO A 107 -14.96 -11.61 0.93
C PRO A 107 -13.47 -11.41 0.65
N ASN A 108 -12.68 -12.34 1.18
CA ASN A 108 -11.29 -12.57 0.81
C ASN A 108 -11.26 -13.32 -0.54
N ILE A 109 -10.75 -12.69 -1.61
CA ILE A 109 -10.68 -13.31 -2.94
C ILE A 109 -9.28 -13.06 -3.53
N PRO A 110 -8.41 -14.09 -3.55
CA PRO A 110 -7.09 -14.01 -4.15
C PRO A 110 -7.14 -13.56 -5.61
N ILE A 111 -6.13 -12.78 -6.01
CA ILE A 111 -5.94 -12.32 -7.39
C ILE A 111 -5.11 -13.39 -8.12
N PRO A 112 -5.45 -13.78 -9.37
CA PRO A 112 -4.63 -14.73 -10.14
C PRO A 112 -3.21 -14.22 -10.37
N GLU A 113 -2.21 -15.05 -10.06
CA GLU A 113 -0.78 -14.68 -10.12
C GLU A 113 -0.09 -15.06 -11.44
N HIS A 114 -0.75 -15.80 -12.33
CA HIS A 114 -0.18 -16.30 -13.59
C HIS A 114 -1.16 -16.12 -14.76
N LEU A 115 -0.64 -15.75 -15.93
CA LEU A 115 -1.37 -15.62 -17.20
C LEU A 115 -0.52 -16.21 -18.32
N ASP A 116 -1.10 -17.03 -19.17
CA ASP A 116 -0.41 -17.62 -20.33
C ASP A 116 -0.81 -16.95 -21.67
N ASP A 117 -2.04 -16.40 -21.78
CA ASP A 117 -2.62 -15.87 -23.03
C ASP A 117 -3.24 -14.45 -22.93
N ASP A 118 -3.46 -13.78 -24.08
CA ASP A 118 -4.06 -12.43 -24.16
C ASP A 118 -5.48 -12.32 -23.57
N ASP A 119 -6.29 -13.39 -23.68
CA ASP A 119 -7.64 -13.45 -23.08
C ASP A 119 -7.58 -13.38 -21.53
N ASP A 120 -6.45 -13.74 -20.93
CA ASP A 120 -6.26 -13.69 -19.48
C ASP A 120 -5.85 -12.30 -18.99
N MET A 121 -5.22 -11.47 -19.84
CA MET A 121 -4.96 -10.06 -19.51
C MET A 121 -6.25 -9.26 -19.29
N GLN A 122 -7.29 -9.50 -20.09
CA GLN A 122 -8.60 -8.87 -19.89
C GLN A 122 -9.22 -9.31 -18.56
N LYS A 123 -9.24 -10.62 -18.28
CA LYS A 123 -9.75 -11.19 -17.01
C LYS A 123 -8.99 -10.68 -15.80
N LEU A 124 -7.66 -10.56 -15.87
CA LEU A 124 -6.85 -9.98 -14.80
C LEU A 124 -7.22 -8.51 -14.59
N SER A 125 -7.40 -7.72 -15.65
CA SER A 125 -7.81 -6.32 -15.52
C SER A 125 -9.15 -6.17 -14.79
N GLU A 126 -10.11 -7.04 -15.08
CA GLU A 126 -11.41 -7.08 -14.42
C GLU A 126 -11.31 -7.55 -12.95
N ALA A 127 -10.50 -8.57 -12.68
CA ALA A 127 -10.22 -9.04 -11.32
C ALA A 127 -9.53 -7.96 -10.46
N LEU A 128 -8.58 -7.21 -11.04
CA LEU A 128 -7.91 -6.08 -10.39
C LEU A 128 -8.89 -4.94 -10.09
N VAL A 129 -9.78 -4.59 -11.03
CA VAL A 129 -10.82 -3.58 -10.81
C VAL A 129 -11.80 -4.05 -9.72
N ALA A 130 -12.25 -5.30 -9.77
CA ALA A 130 -13.11 -5.88 -8.75
C ALA A 130 -12.45 -5.84 -7.36
N ALA A 131 -11.18 -6.25 -7.25
CA ALA A 131 -10.43 -6.19 -6.00
C ALA A 131 -10.30 -4.75 -5.47
N LYS A 132 -9.98 -3.76 -6.32
CA LYS A 132 -9.95 -2.34 -5.93
C LYS A 132 -11.31 -1.85 -5.38
N VAL A 133 -12.42 -2.27 -5.98
CA VAL A 133 -13.78 -1.98 -5.48
C VAL A 133 -14.06 -2.63 -4.13
N ARG A 134 -13.63 -3.90 -3.91
CA ARG A 134 -13.79 -4.58 -2.62
C ARG A 134 -12.98 -3.91 -1.51
N VAL A 135 -11.74 -3.52 -1.81
CA VAL A 135 -10.84 -2.81 -0.91
C VAL A 135 -11.46 -1.49 -0.49
N GLU A 136 -11.84 -0.62 -1.43
CA GLU A 136 -12.41 0.69 -1.09
C GLU A 136 -13.74 0.57 -0.31
N GLY A 137 -14.57 -0.44 -0.62
CA GLY A 137 -15.78 -0.75 0.14
C GLY A 137 -15.50 -1.06 1.62
N CYS A 138 -14.53 -1.94 1.90
CA CYS A 138 -14.15 -2.28 3.28
C CYS A 138 -13.45 -1.12 3.99
N LEU A 139 -12.54 -0.43 3.29
CA LEU A 139 -11.82 0.74 3.80
C LEU A 139 -12.77 1.86 4.22
N SER A 140 -13.73 2.24 3.38
CA SER A 140 -14.68 3.31 3.69
C SER A 140 -15.53 2.99 4.93
N PHE A 141 -16.00 1.74 5.05
CA PHE A 141 -16.69 1.24 6.24
C PHE A 141 -15.82 1.28 7.51
N LEU A 142 -14.62 0.68 7.49
CA LEU A 142 -13.74 0.64 8.65
C LEU A 142 -13.20 2.02 9.04
N ARG A 143 -12.92 2.91 8.09
CA ARG A 143 -12.54 4.31 8.35
C ARG A 143 -13.67 5.07 9.03
N ALA A 144 -14.92 4.87 8.60
CA ALA A 144 -16.08 5.43 9.29
C ALA A 144 -16.19 4.87 10.72
N ALA A 145 -16.01 3.57 10.91
CA ALA A 145 -16.09 2.92 12.22
C ALA A 145 -14.97 3.39 13.17
N ILE A 146 -13.74 3.55 12.68
CA ILE A 146 -12.61 4.14 13.42
C ILE A 146 -12.96 5.55 13.89
N LYS A 147 -13.49 6.40 13.01
CA LYS A 147 -13.91 7.76 13.36
C LYS A 147 -15.05 7.79 14.38
N TRP A 148 -16.08 6.97 14.20
CA TRP A 148 -17.15 6.84 15.20
C TRP A 148 -16.57 6.40 16.56
N SER A 149 -15.67 5.41 16.57
CA SER A 149 -15.10 4.91 17.82
C SER A 149 -14.33 6.00 18.59
N SER A 150 -13.55 6.86 17.93
CA SER A 150 -12.82 7.95 18.60
C SER A 150 -13.70 9.09 19.09
N GLU A 151 -14.87 9.29 18.47
CA GLU A 151 -15.87 10.27 18.90
C GLU A 151 -16.77 9.73 20.04
N PHE A 152 -16.94 8.41 20.17
CA PHE A 152 -17.96 7.77 21.03
C PHE A 152 -17.45 6.80 22.11
N GLY A 153 -16.14 6.75 22.41
CA GLY A 153 -15.63 6.13 23.64
C GLY A 153 -14.29 5.38 23.56
N ALA A 154 -13.74 5.20 22.36
CA ALA A 154 -12.39 4.66 22.16
C ALA A 154 -11.33 5.77 22.32
N PRO A 155 -10.02 5.45 22.22
CA PRO A 155 -8.96 6.47 22.15
C PRO A 155 -9.19 7.49 21.04
N LYS A 156 -8.60 8.69 21.16
CA LYS A 156 -8.75 9.78 20.17
C LYS A 156 -8.32 9.41 18.74
N THR A 157 -7.47 8.40 18.59
CA THR A 157 -7.04 7.84 17.29
C THR A 157 -8.04 6.87 16.68
N GLY A 158 -8.94 6.30 17.51
CA GLY A 158 -9.86 5.22 17.16
C GLY A 158 -9.59 3.94 17.95
N SER A 159 -10.46 2.95 17.77
CA SER A 159 -10.31 1.60 18.30
C SER A 159 -9.06 0.90 17.73
N PRO A 160 -8.16 0.38 18.58
CA PRO A 160 -7.03 -0.43 18.15
C PRO A 160 -7.45 -1.68 17.37
N GLN A 161 -8.55 -2.33 17.77
CA GLN A 161 -9.08 -3.51 17.09
C GLN A 161 -9.55 -3.20 15.67
N LEU A 162 -10.22 -2.06 15.46
CA LEU A 162 -10.63 -1.62 14.11
C LEU A 162 -9.43 -1.23 13.25
N HIS A 163 -8.35 -0.72 13.86
CA HIS A 163 -7.10 -0.48 13.16
C HIS A 163 -6.41 -1.78 12.70
N ASN A 164 -6.38 -2.83 13.54
CA ASN A 164 -5.88 -4.15 13.12
C ASN A 164 -6.69 -4.70 11.93
N MET A 165 -8.03 -4.73 12.03
CA MET A 165 -8.91 -5.20 10.93
C MET A 165 -8.64 -4.48 9.61
N LEU A 166 -8.45 -3.16 9.67
CA LEU A 166 -8.15 -2.34 8.49
C LEU A 166 -6.75 -2.60 7.93
N ALA A 167 -5.74 -2.77 8.80
CA ALA A 167 -4.37 -3.06 8.38
C ALA A 167 -4.24 -4.45 7.75
N GLU A 168 -4.90 -5.45 8.34
CA GLU A 168 -4.96 -6.82 7.82
C GLU A 168 -5.63 -6.87 6.44
N TYR A 169 -6.79 -6.23 6.28
CA TYR A 169 -7.53 -6.22 5.02
C TYR A 169 -6.79 -5.43 3.92
N LEU A 170 -6.13 -4.32 4.28
CA LEU A 170 -5.22 -3.61 3.39
C LEU A 170 -4.07 -4.51 2.92
N TYR A 171 -3.54 -5.37 3.78
CA TYR A 171 -2.44 -6.26 3.43
C TYR A 171 -2.88 -7.48 2.59
N SER A 172 -4.04 -8.08 2.87
CA SER A 172 -4.50 -9.28 2.16
C SER A 172 -5.20 -9.00 0.83
N GLU A 173 -6.04 -7.96 0.76
CA GLU A 173 -6.92 -7.74 -0.40
C GLU A 173 -6.43 -6.68 -1.40
N SER A 174 -5.43 -5.86 -1.04
CA SER A 174 -4.92 -4.83 -1.94
C SER A 174 -4.14 -5.44 -3.10
N PRO A 175 -4.50 -5.15 -4.37
CA PRO A 175 -3.71 -5.62 -5.51
C PRO A 175 -2.28 -5.09 -5.55
N GLU A 176 -2.09 -3.89 -4.98
CA GLU A 176 -0.81 -3.22 -4.82
C GLU A 176 -0.71 -2.83 -3.35
N VAL A 177 0.09 -3.57 -2.56
CA VAL A 177 0.15 -3.42 -1.11
C VAL A 177 0.96 -2.17 -0.72
N ASP A 178 0.27 -1.11 -0.31
CA ASP A 178 0.89 0.06 0.31
C ASP A 178 1.28 -0.27 1.76
N MET A 179 2.50 -0.77 1.94
CA MET A 179 3.05 -1.11 3.25
C MET A 179 3.20 0.12 4.18
N THR A 180 3.16 1.35 3.66
CA THR A 180 3.12 2.57 4.49
C THR A 180 1.73 2.73 5.13
N LYS A 181 0.66 2.58 4.34
CA LYS A 181 -0.72 2.60 4.86
C LYS A 181 -0.96 1.45 5.85
N VAL A 182 -0.55 0.23 5.52
CA VAL A 182 -0.63 -0.96 6.40
C VAL A 182 0.07 -0.71 7.74
N SER A 183 1.36 -0.33 7.72
CA SER A 183 2.10 -0.02 8.94
C SER A 183 1.45 1.09 9.75
N SER A 184 0.93 2.14 9.10
CA SER A 184 0.28 3.27 9.80
C SER A 184 -0.96 2.88 10.62
N HIS A 185 -1.65 1.80 10.23
CA HIS A 185 -2.78 1.27 10.98
C HIS A 185 -2.34 0.27 12.06
N PHE A 186 -1.45 -0.68 11.78
CA PHE A 186 -0.95 -1.60 12.80
C PHE A 186 -0.33 -0.88 14.02
N VAL A 187 0.42 0.21 13.82
CA VAL A 187 1.01 0.96 14.95
C VAL A 187 0.00 1.73 15.82
N ARG A 188 -1.26 1.83 15.36
CA ARG A 188 -2.40 2.36 16.14
C ARG A 188 -3.29 1.23 16.67
N GLY A 189 -2.97 0.00 16.28
CA GLY A 189 -3.56 -1.24 16.77
C GLY A 189 -2.96 -1.68 18.11
N ASN A 190 -3.29 -2.90 18.51
CA ASN A 190 -2.85 -3.50 19.77
C ASN A 190 -2.30 -4.92 19.60
N ASP A 191 -1.85 -5.27 18.40
CA ASP A 191 -1.32 -6.60 18.07
C ASP A 191 0.03 -6.52 17.32
N PRO A 192 1.16 -6.40 18.07
CA PRO A 192 2.50 -6.43 17.48
C PRO A 192 2.87 -7.79 16.86
N GLU A 193 2.26 -8.90 17.30
CA GLU A 193 2.55 -10.25 16.80
C GLU A 193 1.98 -10.47 15.40
N LYS A 194 0.75 -10.00 15.17
CA LYS A 194 0.14 -9.97 13.85
C LYS A 194 0.89 -9.01 12.92
N PHE A 195 1.35 -7.86 13.42
CA PHE A 195 2.13 -6.92 12.61
C PHE A 195 3.50 -7.50 12.22
N ALA A 196 4.21 -8.16 13.15
CA ALA A 196 5.43 -8.91 12.85
C ALA A 196 5.17 -9.98 11.77
N SER A 197 4.08 -10.74 11.88
CA SER A 197 3.72 -11.74 10.87
C SER A 197 3.48 -11.13 9.49
N VAL A 198 2.85 -9.95 9.41
CA VAL A 198 2.67 -9.23 8.16
C VAL A 198 4.01 -8.77 7.58
N LEU A 199 4.93 -8.26 8.40
CA LEU A 199 6.28 -7.88 7.97
C LEU A 199 7.06 -9.09 7.42
N VAL A 200 7.10 -10.22 8.15
CA VAL A 200 7.80 -11.43 7.66
C VAL A 200 7.17 -11.98 6.38
N ASN A 201 5.84 -11.91 6.23
CA ASN A 201 5.17 -12.31 5.00
C ASN A 201 5.46 -11.34 3.84
N PHE A 202 5.63 -10.04 4.12
CA PHE A 202 6.02 -9.03 3.13
C PHE A 202 7.47 -9.20 2.65
N MET A 203 8.40 -9.53 3.54
CA MET A 203 9.81 -9.81 3.20
C MET A 203 9.97 -10.88 2.11
N GLY A 204 9.10 -11.90 2.11
CA GLY A 204 9.11 -12.95 1.07
C GLY A 204 8.48 -12.56 -0.27
N LYS A 205 7.96 -11.33 -0.41
CA LYS A 205 7.22 -10.85 -1.59
C LYS A 205 7.74 -9.52 -2.16
N CYS A 206 8.47 -8.73 -1.38
CA CYS A 206 8.92 -7.40 -1.76
C CYS A 206 10.22 -7.42 -2.59
N TYR A 207 10.58 -6.28 -3.19
CA TYR A 207 11.89 -6.16 -3.84
C TYR A 207 13.03 -6.07 -2.80
N PRO A 208 14.26 -6.47 -3.15
CA PRO A 208 15.41 -6.38 -2.24
C PRO A 208 15.63 -4.93 -1.73
N GLY A 209 15.64 -4.75 -0.42
CA GLY A 209 15.75 -3.43 0.22
C GLY A 209 14.41 -2.72 0.44
N GLU A 210 13.25 -3.31 0.12
CA GLU A 210 11.96 -2.81 0.62
C GLU A 210 11.62 -3.38 2.01
N ASP A 211 12.17 -4.54 2.32
CA ASP A 211 12.10 -5.24 3.61
C ASP A 211 12.69 -4.41 4.74
N ASP A 212 13.94 -3.94 4.59
CA ASP A 212 14.60 -3.16 5.64
C ASP A 212 13.93 -1.80 5.89
N MET A 213 13.41 -1.17 4.82
CA MET A 213 12.60 0.04 4.89
C MET A 213 11.26 -0.20 5.58
N ALA A 214 10.55 -1.30 5.27
CA ALA A 214 9.28 -1.63 5.91
C ALA A 214 9.42 -1.86 7.43
N ILE A 215 10.46 -2.60 7.85
CA ILE A 215 10.77 -2.84 9.26
C ILE A 215 11.15 -1.52 9.96
N ALA A 216 12.03 -0.72 9.34
CA ALA A 216 12.45 0.56 9.91
C ALA A 216 11.29 1.54 10.07
N ARG A 217 10.40 1.62 9.07
CA ARG A 217 9.17 2.40 9.10
C ARG A 217 8.26 1.96 10.24
N ALA A 218 8.03 0.65 10.38
CA ALA A 218 7.20 0.07 11.43
C ALA A 218 7.68 0.45 12.84
N VAL A 219 8.98 0.29 13.09
CA VAL A 219 9.58 0.66 14.38
C VAL A 219 9.53 2.18 14.60
N MET A 220 9.96 3.00 13.63
CA MET A 220 9.94 4.46 13.78
C MET A 220 8.52 5.02 13.97
N LEU A 221 7.50 4.40 13.41
CA LEU A 221 6.09 4.79 13.59
C LEU A 221 5.51 4.45 14.98
N TYR A 222 6.01 3.42 15.67
CA TYR A 222 5.72 3.23 17.09
C TYR A 222 6.44 4.27 17.95
N LEU A 223 7.72 4.51 17.65
CA LEU A 223 8.54 5.47 18.38
C LEU A 223 8.04 6.92 18.22
N SER A 224 7.55 7.34 17.04
CA SER A 224 6.98 8.68 16.85
C SER A 224 5.67 8.91 17.64
N GLN A 225 5.04 7.84 18.14
CA GLN A 225 3.91 7.91 19.07
C GLN A 225 4.35 7.90 20.56
N GLY A 226 5.66 7.79 20.83
CA GLY A 226 6.22 7.58 22.17
C GLY A 226 6.14 6.13 22.66
N ASN A 227 5.76 5.18 21.82
CA ASN A 227 5.55 3.78 22.21
C ASN A 227 6.83 2.93 22.03
N LEU A 228 7.81 3.15 22.90
CA LEU A 228 9.04 2.34 22.94
C LEU A 228 8.78 0.86 23.28
N ARG A 229 7.74 0.59 24.09
CA ARG A 229 7.38 -0.77 24.50
C ARG A 229 7.01 -1.62 23.30
N ASP A 230 6.04 -1.19 22.49
CA ASP A 230 5.59 -1.99 21.36
C ASP A 230 6.54 -1.93 20.16
N ALA A 231 7.40 -0.89 20.08
CA ALA A 231 8.53 -0.87 19.15
C ALA A 231 9.55 -1.99 19.44
N ASN A 232 9.87 -2.24 20.71
CA ASN A 232 10.71 -3.36 21.12
C ASN A 232 9.98 -4.71 20.96
N ASN A 233 8.72 -4.82 21.43
CA ASN A 233 7.92 -6.05 21.26
C ASN A 233 7.81 -6.47 19.78
N LEU A 234 7.66 -5.52 18.86
CA LEU A 234 7.64 -5.79 17.42
C LEU A 234 8.94 -6.42 16.94
N MET A 235 10.10 -5.91 17.39
CA MET A 235 11.40 -6.47 17.00
C MET A 235 11.63 -7.85 17.59
N ASP A 236 11.25 -8.09 18.85
CA ASP A 236 11.37 -9.40 19.49
C ASP A 236 10.52 -10.46 18.77
N GLU A 237 9.27 -10.11 18.44
CA GLU A 237 8.34 -10.99 17.77
C GLU A 237 8.68 -11.20 16.28
N LEU A 238 9.24 -10.18 15.62
CA LEU A 238 9.83 -10.31 14.29
C LEU A 238 10.98 -11.33 14.29
N ASN A 239 11.91 -11.24 15.25
CA ASN A 239 13.02 -12.19 15.39
C ASN A 239 12.49 -13.62 15.65
N LYS A 240 11.56 -13.80 16.60
CA LYS A 240 10.92 -15.09 16.91
C LYS A 240 10.30 -15.76 15.67
N GLN A 241 9.63 -14.98 14.81
CA GLN A 241 9.00 -15.53 13.61
C GLN A 241 9.99 -15.79 12.46
N LEU A 242 11.07 -15.00 12.36
CA LEU A 242 12.16 -15.26 11.42
C LEU A 242 12.91 -16.54 11.79
N GLU A 243 13.26 -16.72 13.08
CA GLU A 243 13.86 -17.95 13.61
C GLU A 243 12.99 -19.19 13.30
N HIS A 244 11.69 -19.12 13.58
CA HIS A 244 10.75 -20.21 13.29
C HIS A 244 10.67 -20.56 11.80
N LYS A 245 10.80 -19.57 10.90
CA LYS A 245 10.81 -19.77 9.44
C LYS A 245 12.21 -20.05 8.87
N GLN A 246 13.26 -20.12 9.69
CA GLN A 246 14.66 -20.25 9.26
C GLN A 246 15.09 -19.13 8.28
N LEU A 247 14.58 -17.92 8.51
CA LEU A 247 14.94 -16.71 7.78
C LEU A 247 15.82 -15.83 8.68
N GLU A 248 16.65 -15.01 8.05
CA GLU A 248 17.46 -14.00 8.76
C GLU A 248 16.85 -12.61 8.60
N LEU A 249 17.08 -11.75 9.60
CA LEU A 249 16.74 -10.33 9.52
C LEU A 249 17.68 -9.64 8.51
N PRO A 250 17.22 -8.69 7.67
CA PRO A 250 18.06 -8.10 6.63
C PRO A 250 19.35 -7.49 7.19
N ASP A 251 20.50 -7.93 6.70
CA ASP A 251 21.80 -7.37 7.07
C ASP A 251 22.03 -6.04 6.36
N SER A 252 21.52 -4.96 6.96
CA SER A 252 21.64 -3.61 6.40
C SER A 252 21.98 -2.57 7.46
N ASP A 253 22.65 -1.51 7.03
CA ASP A 253 22.92 -0.33 7.85
C ASP A 253 21.65 0.30 8.43
N LEU A 254 20.49 0.15 7.76
CA LEU A 254 19.21 0.67 8.25
C LEU A 254 18.65 -0.20 9.39
N ILE A 255 18.70 -1.54 9.27
CA ILE A 255 18.36 -2.43 10.39
C ILE A 255 19.31 -2.22 11.56
N GLN A 256 20.60 -2.03 11.28
CA GLN A 256 21.59 -1.78 12.32
C GLN A 256 21.38 -0.42 13.01
N PHE A 257 20.95 0.61 12.27
CA PHE A 257 20.50 1.89 12.83
C PHE A 257 19.30 1.69 13.76
N ILE A 258 18.27 0.93 13.36
CA ILE A 258 17.08 0.65 14.18
C ILE A 258 17.45 -0.04 15.50
N LYS A 259 18.30 -1.08 15.45
CA LYS A 259 18.80 -1.78 16.65
C LYS A 259 19.48 -0.81 17.62
N TYR A 260 20.33 0.10 17.12
CA TYR A 260 20.99 1.11 17.97
C TYR A 260 20.07 2.25 18.41
N LEU A 261 19.06 2.61 17.62
CA LEU A 261 18.07 3.63 17.94
C LEU A 261 17.25 3.23 19.16
N LEU A 262 16.72 1.99 19.17
CA LEU A 262 16.01 1.42 20.32
C LEU A 262 16.91 1.45 21.58
N GLN A 263 18.13 0.93 21.47
CA GLN A 263 19.12 0.95 22.55
C GLN A 263 19.49 2.35 23.05
N ALA A 264 19.44 3.38 22.21
CA ALA A 264 19.71 4.76 22.58
C ALA A 264 18.53 5.40 23.34
N LEU A 265 17.30 5.04 22.97
CA LEU A 265 16.07 5.48 23.64
C LEU A 265 15.90 4.80 25.00
N GLU A 266 16.20 3.50 25.11
CA GLU A 266 16.25 2.78 26.40
C GLU A 266 17.24 3.39 27.41
N ARG A 267 18.30 4.03 26.91
CA ARG A 267 19.35 4.70 27.70
C ARG A 267 19.08 6.19 27.90
N ASP A 268 17.98 6.71 27.39
CA ASP A 268 17.63 8.14 27.36
C ASP A 268 18.81 9.03 26.90
N SER A 269 19.46 8.65 25.80
CA SER A 269 20.72 9.25 25.37
C SER A 269 20.60 10.04 24.07
N PHE A 270 20.14 11.29 24.17
CA PHE A 270 20.11 12.22 23.04
C PHE A 270 21.46 12.38 22.30
N PRO A 271 22.65 12.40 22.97
CA PRO A 271 23.92 12.43 22.26
C PRO A 271 24.13 11.22 21.34
N LEU A 272 23.78 10.00 21.80
CA LEU A 272 23.85 8.80 20.96
C LEU A 272 22.86 8.88 19.80
N PHE A 273 21.61 9.28 20.07
CA PHE A 273 20.60 9.50 19.02
C PHE A 273 21.09 10.45 17.91
N LYS A 274 21.72 11.57 18.27
CA LYS A 274 22.30 12.53 17.31
C LYS A 274 23.45 11.91 16.50
N ILE A 275 24.36 11.17 17.14
CA ILE A 275 25.47 10.47 16.48
C ILE A 275 24.93 9.43 15.49
N LEU A 276 23.90 8.67 15.88
CA LEU A 276 23.26 7.67 15.02
C LEU A 276 22.63 8.30 13.77
N ARG A 277 21.85 9.39 13.92
CA ARG A 277 21.28 10.13 12.77
C ARG A 277 22.35 10.65 11.81
N GLN A 278 23.51 11.08 12.33
CA GLN A 278 24.62 11.53 11.49
C GLN A 278 25.33 10.36 10.78
N LYS A 279 25.63 9.29 11.52
CA LYS A 279 26.36 8.11 11.01
C LYS A 279 25.57 7.36 9.93
N TYR A 280 24.26 7.21 10.12
CA TYR A 280 23.38 6.43 9.25
C TYR A 280 22.59 7.28 8.24
N LYS A 281 22.97 8.55 8.05
CA LYS A 281 22.23 9.50 7.20
C LYS A 281 21.94 8.96 5.80
N THR A 282 22.91 8.34 5.13
CA THR A 282 22.73 7.77 3.78
C THR A 282 21.67 6.68 3.71
N SER A 283 21.46 5.94 4.81
CA SER A 283 20.45 4.87 4.89
C SER A 283 19.08 5.43 5.31
N ILE A 284 19.07 6.51 6.09
CA ILE A 284 17.86 7.24 6.48
C ILE A 284 17.28 8.00 5.27
N ASP A 285 18.14 8.65 4.47
CA ASP A 285 17.77 9.46 3.30
C ASP A 285 17.15 8.64 2.14
N ARG A 286 17.15 7.31 2.25
CA ARG A 286 16.44 6.41 1.32
C ARG A 286 14.93 6.61 1.34
N GLU A 287 14.35 7.03 2.47
CA GLU A 287 12.91 7.23 2.62
C GLU A 287 12.61 8.61 3.21
N SER A 288 11.92 9.45 2.43
CA SER A 288 11.70 10.88 2.73
C SER A 288 10.97 11.17 4.04
N LEU A 289 10.21 10.20 4.56
CA LEU A 289 9.46 10.34 5.81
C LEU A 289 10.27 9.99 7.08
N PHE A 290 11.41 9.31 6.98
CA PHE A 290 12.20 8.93 8.16
C PHE A 290 12.78 10.13 8.91
N ASP A 291 13.24 11.17 8.21
CA ASP A 291 13.81 12.35 8.88
C ASP A 291 12.74 13.10 9.71
N GLY A 292 11.49 13.09 9.24
CA GLY A 292 10.32 13.62 9.96
C GLY A 292 9.89 12.74 11.14
N LEU A 293 9.87 11.41 10.99
CA LEU A 293 9.65 10.50 12.11
C LEU A 293 10.72 10.66 13.19
N LEU A 294 11.99 10.84 12.80
CA LEU A 294 13.09 11.06 13.73
C LEU A 294 13.02 12.43 14.43
N ASP A 295 12.34 13.42 13.86
CA ASP A 295 12.08 14.68 14.54
C ASP A 295 10.93 14.55 15.56
N GLU A 296 9.86 13.82 15.22
CA GLU A 296 8.82 13.44 16.19
C GLU A 296 9.41 12.61 17.35
N ILE A 297 10.25 11.61 17.08
CA ILE A 297 10.93 10.81 18.10
C ILE A 297 11.78 11.71 19.01
N ALA A 298 12.47 12.70 18.45
CA ALA A 298 13.26 13.66 19.24
C ALA A 298 12.39 14.56 20.13
N GLU A 299 11.20 14.95 19.68
CA GLU A 299 10.23 15.65 20.51
C GLU A 299 9.65 14.73 21.61
N LYS A 300 9.20 13.52 21.26
CA LYS A 300 8.51 12.61 22.21
C LYS A 300 9.40 12.14 23.35
N PHE A 301 10.65 11.78 23.08
CA PHE A 301 11.55 11.21 24.08
C PHE A 301 12.46 12.25 24.75
N TYR A 302 12.89 13.29 24.03
CA TYR A 302 13.86 14.26 24.54
C TYR A 302 13.30 15.69 24.69
N GLY A 303 12.06 15.96 24.29
CA GLY A 303 11.46 17.29 24.31
C GLY A 303 12.04 18.28 23.29
N ILE A 304 12.82 17.80 22.32
CA ILE A 304 13.58 18.65 21.39
C ILE A 304 12.78 18.89 20.11
N ARG A 305 12.13 20.04 20.05
CA ARG A 305 11.50 20.55 18.82
C ARG A 305 12.52 21.13 17.86
N ARG A 306 12.51 20.70 16.59
CA ARG A 306 13.17 21.46 15.52
C ARG A 306 12.36 22.70 15.20
N SER A 307 12.94 23.87 15.44
CA SER A 307 12.32 25.14 15.07
C SER A 307 12.49 25.40 13.56
N GLY A 308 11.39 25.44 12.81
CA GLY A 308 11.37 26.09 11.49
C GLY A 308 11.07 25.24 10.25
N LEU A 309 10.67 23.97 10.37
CA LEU A 309 10.05 23.25 9.24
C LEU A 309 8.52 23.45 9.26
N PRO A 310 7.86 23.58 8.10
CA PRO A 310 6.40 23.46 8.00
C PRO A 310 5.93 22.10 8.55
N ASP A 311 4.66 22.03 8.92
CA ASP A 311 4.01 20.83 9.45
C ASP A 311 3.80 19.76 8.35
N ILE A 312 4.89 19.11 7.94
CA ILE A 312 4.91 17.99 6.98
C ILE A 312 4.18 16.77 7.58
N PHE A 313 4.08 16.68 8.92
CA PHE A 313 3.27 15.67 9.59
C PHE A 313 1.77 15.95 9.42
N GLY A 314 1.38 17.22 9.41
CA GLY A 314 0.10 17.70 8.92
C GLY A 314 -0.17 17.22 7.49
N ASP A 315 0.83 17.17 6.60
CA ASP A 315 0.67 16.59 5.26
C ASP A 315 0.63 15.04 5.24
N LEU A 316 1.31 14.33 6.15
CA LEU A 316 1.16 12.87 6.31
C LEU A 316 -0.22 12.49 6.89
N LEU A 317 -0.73 13.27 7.84
CA LEU A 317 -2.11 13.17 8.33
C LEU A 317 -3.12 13.62 7.26
N ARG A 318 -2.76 14.57 6.39
CA ARG A 318 -3.55 14.88 5.20
C ARG A 318 -3.47 13.81 4.13
N PHE A 319 -2.42 13.00 4.01
CA PHE A 319 -2.44 11.80 3.17
C PHE A 319 -3.51 10.80 3.66
N GLN A 320 -3.87 10.82 4.96
CA GLN A 320 -5.04 10.10 5.49
C GLN A 320 -6.39 10.83 5.21
N GLN A 321 -6.37 12.05 4.66
CA GLN A 321 -7.55 12.85 4.26
C GLN A 321 -7.63 13.14 2.74
N TYR A 322 -6.57 12.88 1.97
CA TYR A 322 -6.43 13.21 0.55
C TYR A 322 -6.89 12.10 -0.41
N ASP A 323 -7.41 10.99 0.11
CA ASP A 323 -8.01 9.89 -0.67
C ASP A 323 -9.37 10.29 -1.33
N ASN A 324 -9.63 11.58 -1.55
CA ASN A 324 -10.84 12.13 -2.20
C ASN A 324 -10.62 12.55 -3.67
N ASN A 325 -9.46 12.28 -4.29
CA ASN A 325 -9.21 12.60 -5.70
C ASN A 325 -8.30 11.58 -6.43
N ILE A 326 -8.77 10.34 -6.54
CA ILE A 326 -8.16 9.29 -7.37
C ILE A 326 -8.46 9.55 -8.86
N ASN A 327 -7.86 10.60 -9.41
CA ASN A 327 -7.87 10.92 -10.85
C ASN A 327 -6.48 11.32 -11.40
N VAL A 328 -5.48 11.49 -10.52
CA VAL A 328 -4.13 11.97 -10.91
C VAL A 328 -3.22 10.81 -11.34
N TYR A 329 -3.28 9.65 -10.65
CA TYR A 329 -2.40 8.51 -10.92
C TYR A 329 -2.77 7.73 -12.20
N GLN A 330 -4.07 7.61 -12.53
CA GLN A 330 -4.51 7.03 -13.81
C GLN A 330 -3.93 7.78 -15.03
N LYS A 331 -3.73 9.10 -14.91
CA LYS A 331 -3.17 9.95 -15.97
C LYS A 331 -1.67 9.72 -16.23
N GLN A 332 -0.96 9.10 -15.28
CA GLN A 332 0.46 8.75 -15.44
C GLN A 332 0.65 7.35 -16.03
N LEU A 333 -0.17 6.37 -15.65
CA LEU A 333 -0.15 5.02 -16.23
C LEU A 333 -0.50 5.04 -17.73
N ASN A 334 -1.56 5.78 -18.11
CA ASN A 334 -1.95 5.95 -19.52
C ASN A 334 -0.93 6.74 -20.37
N LYS A 335 0.08 7.37 -19.74
CA LYS A 335 1.21 8.00 -20.45
C LYS A 335 2.36 7.04 -20.71
N LYS A 336 2.54 5.99 -19.91
CA LYS A 336 3.57 4.96 -20.14
C LYS A 336 3.17 4.00 -21.25
N SER A 337 1.90 3.57 -21.29
CA SER A 337 1.39 2.66 -22.33
C SER A 337 1.54 3.23 -23.75
N HIS A 338 1.36 4.53 -23.94
CA HIS A 338 1.49 5.17 -25.26
C HIS A 338 2.94 5.40 -25.75
N MET A 339 3.97 5.27 -24.91
CA MET A 339 5.37 5.37 -25.36
C MET A 339 6.00 4.01 -25.74
N GLN A 340 5.37 2.88 -25.42
CA GLN A 340 5.92 1.55 -25.70
C GLN A 340 5.37 0.89 -26.99
N SER A 341 4.31 1.43 -27.61
CA SER A 341 3.69 0.84 -28.80
C SER A 341 4.35 1.23 -30.15
N SER A 342 5.59 1.71 -30.16
CA SER A 342 6.27 2.19 -31.38
C SER A 342 7.75 1.77 -31.48
N ALA A 343 8.00 0.46 -31.34
CA ALA A 343 9.26 -0.17 -31.74
C ALA A 343 8.96 -1.51 -32.46
N PRO A 344 9.67 -1.84 -33.56
CA PRO A 344 9.43 -3.09 -34.29
C PRO A 344 10.04 -4.30 -33.54
N PRO A 345 9.51 -5.51 -33.74
CA PRO A 345 9.98 -6.70 -33.04
C PRO A 345 11.30 -7.21 -33.60
N TYR A 346 12.19 -7.66 -32.72
CA TYR A 346 13.34 -8.49 -33.07
C TYR A 346 13.25 -9.82 -32.32
N ASP A 347 13.46 -10.89 -33.07
CA ASP A 347 13.37 -12.29 -32.64
C ASP A 347 14.54 -12.67 -31.70
N VAL A 348 14.29 -13.55 -30.74
CA VAL A 348 15.23 -13.89 -29.66
C VAL A 348 15.68 -15.34 -29.75
N SER A 349 16.82 -15.59 -30.37
CA SER A 349 17.51 -16.88 -30.28
C SER A 349 19.03 -16.72 -30.24
N ALA A 350 19.69 -17.66 -29.54
CA ALA A 350 21.13 -17.82 -29.35
C ALA A 350 21.88 -16.64 -28.69
N GLY A 351 22.23 -16.81 -27.41
CA GLY A 351 23.25 -15.97 -26.78
C GLY A 351 24.67 -16.39 -27.20
N PHE A 352 25.52 -15.43 -27.56
CA PHE A 352 26.97 -15.50 -27.39
C PHE A 352 27.57 -14.08 -27.39
N ILE A 353 28.69 -13.90 -26.69
CA ILE A 353 29.37 -12.60 -26.55
C ILE A 353 29.96 -12.17 -27.90
N ALA A 354 29.52 -11.03 -28.45
CA ALA A 354 30.09 -10.43 -29.65
C ALA A 354 30.36 -8.92 -29.48
N LYS A 355 31.62 -8.55 -29.66
CA LYS A 355 32.20 -7.23 -29.51
C LYS A 355 31.94 -6.40 -30.78
N VAL A 356 31.02 -5.43 -30.73
CA VAL A 356 30.69 -4.61 -31.92
C VAL A 356 31.80 -3.57 -32.18
N VAL A 357 32.48 -3.74 -33.32
CA VAL A 357 33.43 -2.78 -33.88
C VAL A 357 32.66 -1.87 -34.86
N PHE A 358 32.68 -0.55 -34.65
CA PHE A 358 32.14 0.39 -35.62
C PHE A 358 33.03 0.45 -36.87
N HIS A 359 32.43 0.23 -38.05
CA HIS A 359 32.98 0.68 -39.33
C HIS A 359 32.15 1.85 -39.84
N SER A 360 32.83 2.94 -40.19
CA SER A 360 32.23 4.13 -40.77
C SER A 360 32.29 4.07 -42.29
N SER A 361 31.16 4.32 -42.96
CA SER A 361 31.13 4.68 -44.37
C SER A 361 30.07 5.77 -44.59
N ALA A 362 30.46 6.86 -45.23
CA ALA A 362 29.59 7.99 -45.53
C ALA A 362 29.08 7.89 -46.98
N THR A 363 27.90 8.44 -47.29
CA THR A 363 27.71 9.55 -48.25
C THR A 363 26.25 9.91 -48.54
N ASN A 364 26.05 11.18 -48.89
CA ASN A 364 25.01 11.78 -49.75
C ASN A 364 23.52 11.82 -49.34
N GLN A 365 23.15 12.99 -48.81
CA GLN A 365 22.14 13.93 -49.33
C GLN A 365 20.93 13.42 -50.13
N LEU A 366 19.73 13.81 -49.68
CA LEU A 366 18.76 14.57 -50.51
C LEU A 366 17.87 15.42 -49.59
N ALA A 367 17.47 16.61 -50.05
CA ALA A 367 16.65 17.56 -49.29
C ALA A 367 15.41 17.99 -50.09
N VAL A 368 14.25 18.10 -49.43
CA VAL A 368 13.02 18.71 -49.96
C VAL A 368 12.33 19.51 -48.83
N SER A 369 11.60 20.57 -49.18
CA SER A 369 11.39 21.77 -48.34
C SER A 369 10.09 21.85 -47.53
N PHE A 370 10.20 22.58 -46.40
CA PHE A 370 9.29 23.51 -45.69
C PHE A 370 7.99 24.02 -46.39
N PRO A 371 6.93 24.47 -45.64
CA PRO A 371 6.97 25.52 -44.57
C PRO A 371 6.26 25.16 -43.23
N PHE A 372 6.66 25.59 -42.01
CA PHE A 372 7.02 26.89 -41.39
C PHE A 372 5.84 27.79 -40.97
N PHE A 373 5.62 27.93 -39.64
CA PHE A 373 5.27 29.13 -38.80
C PHE A 373 4.95 28.58 -37.37
N LEU A 374 5.77 28.77 -36.31
CA LEU A 374 6.01 29.98 -35.47
C LEU A 374 4.77 30.39 -34.65
N PHE A 375 4.74 30.78 -33.37
CA PHE A 375 5.66 31.01 -32.21
C PHE A 375 4.90 30.48 -30.92
N SER A 376 5.38 30.40 -29.66
CA SER A 376 6.69 30.25 -28.99
C SER A 376 6.51 30.52 -27.46
N GLU A 377 7.26 29.88 -26.55
CA GLU A 377 7.87 30.52 -25.35
C GLU A 377 8.83 29.58 -24.56
N SER A 378 9.73 30.16 -23.75
CA SER A 378 11.02 29.55 -23.34
C SER A 378 11.19 29.29 -21.83
N VAL A 379 11.78 28.15 -21.44
CA VAL A 379 12.74 27.95 -20.31
C VAL A 379 13.52 26.64 -20.60
N HIS A 380 14.73 26.60 -21.17
CA HIS A 380 16.09 26.77 -20.61
C HIS A 380 16.54 25.85 -19.44
N VAL A 381 17.58 25.01 -19.72
CA VAL A 381 18.70 24.62 -18.82
C VAL A 381 18.37 23.66 -17.64
N HIS A 382 19.10 22.57 -17.32
CA HIS A 382 20.34 21.91 -17.81
C HIS A 382 20.23 20.39 -17.58
N PHE A 383 20.93 19.55 -18.37
CA PHE A 383 21.11 18.12 -18.06
C PHE A 383 22.48 17.63 -18.58
N GLN A 384 23.51 17.63 -17.73
CA GLN A 384 24.83 17.05 -18.06
C GLN A 384 25.63 16.76 -16.78
N MET A 385 26.33 15.62 -16.74
CA MET A 385 27.03 15.03 -15.58
C MET A 385 26.04 14.50 -14.50
N ASP A 386 26.15 13.27 -13.98
CA ASP A 386 27.32 12.40 -13.82
C ASP A 386 27.14 10.96 -14.37
N CYS A 387 28.07 10.52 -15.22
CA CYS A 387 28.28 9.11 -15.59
C CYS A 387 29.74 8.66 -15.38
N LEU A 388 30.38 9.16 -14.31
CA LEU A 388 31.80 8.93 -14.02
C LEU A 388 32.08 8.63 -12.52
N PHE A 389 31.41 7.63 -11.94
CA PHE A 389 31.83 7.11 -10.62
C PHE A 389 31.65 5.59 -10.39
N TRP A 390 31.57 4.77 -11.45
CA TRP A 390 31.43 3.31 -11.31
C TRP A 390 32.49 2.47 -12.05
N MET A 391 33.77 2.81 -11.86
CA MET A 391 34.89 1.89 -12.14
C MET A 391 36.09 2.14 -11.22
N ARG A 392 36.00 1.71 -9.95
CA ARG A 392 37.17 1.60 -9.07
C ARG A 392 36.97 0.66 -7.87
N LYS A 393 37.10 -0.67 -8.12
CA LYS A 393 37.71 -1.67 -7.21
C LYS A 393 37.49 -3.11 -7.73
N CYS A 394 38.50 -3.67 -8.39
CA CYS A 394 38.94 -5.06 -8.20
C CYS A 394 40.35 -5.23 -8.80
N PRO A 395 41.34 -5.77 -8.06
CA PRO A 395 42.67 -6.02 -8.57
C PRO A 395 42.85 -7.48 -9.01
N LYS A 396 43.65 -7.70 -10.06
CA LYS A 396 44.68 -8.78 -10.19
C LYS A 396 45.25 -8.82 -11.62
N PHE A 397 46.58 -8.83 -11.71
CA PHE A 397 47.45 -9.41 -12.77
C PHE A 397 47.20 -9.07 -14.26
N GLU A 398 48.21 -8.91 -15.12
CA GLU A 398 49.60 -8.43 -14.97
C GLU A 398 50.10 -8.08 -16.39
N ARG A 399 51.14 -7.24 -16.51
CA ARG A 399 51.67 -6.87 -17.85
C ARG A 399 52.65 -7.91 -18.36
N VAL A 400 52.45 -8.41 -19.59
CA VAL A 400 53.57 -8.68 -20.51
C VAL A 400 53.20 -8.30 -21.95
N SER A 401 54.11 -7.58 -22.60
CA SER A 401 54.28 -7.43 -24.06
C SER A 401 55.80 -7.53 -24.31
N PRO A 402 56.34 -7.59 -25.55
CA PRO A 402 55.68 -7.55 -26.87
C PRO A 402 56.26 -8.54 -27.93
N LEU A 403 55.74 -8.46 -29.17
CA LEU A 403 56.40 -8.67 -30.48
C LEU A 403 57.09 -10.01 -30.86
N LEU A 404 56.71 -10.53 -32.04
CA LEU A 404 57.45 -11.18 -33.16
C LEU A 404 56.38 -11.90 -34.03
N ALA A 405 56.08 -11.59 -35.30
CA ALA A 405 56.89 -11.52 -36.54
C ALA A 405 57.31 -12.91 -37.09
N GLY A 406 56.80 -13.29 -38.28
CA GLY A 406 57.40 -14.35 -39.13
C GLY A 406 56.47 -15.42 -39.72
N ASP A 407 56.04 -15.20 -40.97
CA ASP A 407 56.05 -16.14 -42.12
C ASP A 407 55.77 -17.67 -42.01
N LYS A 408 54.87 -18.11 -42.91
CA LYS A 408 54.99 -19.22 -43.91
C LYS A 408 54.41 -20.64 -43.72
N ASP A 409 53.85 -21.07 -44.86
CA ASP A 409 53.78 -22.40 -45.49
C ASP A 409 52.94 -23.58 -44.90
N GLU A 410 51.74 -23.70 -45.48
CA GLU A 410 51.05 -24.84 -46.13
C GLU A 410 51.70 -26.28 -46.20
N PRO A 411 50.98 -27.35 -46.65
CA PRO A 411 50.13 -28.24 -45.83
C PRO A 411 50.52 -29.74 -45.94
N LYS A 412 49.80 -30.61 -45.19
CA LYS A 412 49.49 -32.06 -45.40
C LYS A 412 49.29 -32.74 -44.03
N SER A 413 48.62 -33.87 -43.82
CA SER A 413 47.54 -34.64 -44.45
C SER A 413 47.43 -35.96 -43.63
N LEU A 414 46.25 -36.58 -43.61
CA LEU A 414 46.02 -38.03 -43.34
C LEU A 414 46.20 -38.64 -41.92
N SER A 415 45.04 -38.99 -41.36
CA SER A 415 44.59 -40.37 -41.07
C SER A 415 44.90 -41.09 -39.74
N SER A 416 43.80 -41.59 -39.15
CA SER A 416 43.66 -42.88 -38.42
C SER A 416 44.32 -43.01 -37.03
N VAL A 417 43.90 -43.84 -36.06
CA VAL A 417 42.71 -44.67 -35.70
C VAL A 417 43.09 -45.33 -34.35
N ALA A 418 42.11 -45.61 -33.46
CA ALA A 418 42.21 -46.46 -32.25
C ALA A 418 43.19 -45.99 -31.13
N LYS A 419 42.76 -45.93 -29.88
CA LYS A 419 41.96 -46.91 -29.13
C LYS A 419 40.86 -46.29 -28.27
#